data_AF-A0A4D4KW37-F1
#
_entry.id   AF-A0A4D4KW37-F1
#
_cell.length_a   1.000
_cell.length_b   1.000
_cell.length_c   1.000
_cell.angle_alpha   90.00
_cell.angle_beta   90.00
_cell.angle_gamma   90.00
#
_symmetry.space_group_name_H-M   'P 1'
#
loop_
_entity.id
_entity.type
_entity.pdbx_description
1 polymer ?
#
loop_
_entity_poly.entity_id
_entity_poly.type
_entity_poly.pdbx_seq_one_letter_code
_entity_poly.pdbx_strand_id
1 'polypeptide(L)'
;MTEPATIVKCLVWDLDNTLWQGTLLEDGEVTLPASVEKLIAELDSRGILQSVASKNDHDQAWQRLEALGVAEYFLLPRIGWGPKSDSVREIAAEFGFALGTIAFVDDQPAERAEVQFHLPEVRTYTPSSCPASPTGRSSARTS
;
A
#
# COMPACT_ATOMS: atom_id res chain seq x y z
N MET A 1 -8.53 25.63 12.31
CA MET A 1 -8.56 24.41 13.15
C MET A 1 -7.59 23.45 12.50
N THR A 2 -6.43 23.22 13.12
CA THR A 2 -5.39 22.35 12.57
C THR A 2 -5.76 20.93 12.98
N GLU A 3 -6.31 20.16 12.04
CA GLU A 3 -6.54 18.73 12.22
C GLU A 3 -5.22 18.08 12.68
N PRO A 4 -5.19 17.33 13.80
CA PRO A 4 -3.98 16.66 14.23
C PRO A 4 -3.53 15.74 13.10
N ALA A 5 -2.26 15.83 12.71
CA ALA A 5 -1.69 14.96 11.69
C ALA A 5 -1.82 13.50 12.17
N THR A 6 -2.84 12.80 11.68
CA THR A 6 -3.15 11.43 12.09
C THR A 6 -1.98 10.55 11.69
N ILE A 7 -1.40 9.80 12.63
CA ILE A 7 -0.29 8.89 12.33
C ILE A 7 -0.83 7.74 11.48
N VAL A 8 -0.15 7.41 10.37
CA VAL A 8 -0.47 6.19 9.63
C VAL A 8 0.10 5.01 10.40
N LYS A 9 -0.76 4.02 10.63
CA LYS A 9 -0.43 2.76 11.32
C LYS A 9 -0.32 1.59 10.37
N CYS A 10 -0.96 1.68 9.20
CA CYS A 10 -0.87 0.66 8.17
C CYS A 10 -0.78 1.27 6.77
N LEU A 11 0.12 0.74 5.95
CA LEU A 11 0.22 1.04 4.54
C LEU A 11 -0.27 -0.16 3.73
N VAL A 12 -1.29 0.06 2.92
CA VAL A 12 -1.86 -0.93 2.00
C VAL A 12 -1.30 -0.69 0.61
N TRP A 13 -0.73 -1.73 0.02
CA TRP A 13 -0.03 -1.67 -1.26
C TRP A 13 -0.87 -2.31 -2.37
N ASP A 14 -0.90 -1.68 -3.54
CA ASP A 14 -1.10 -2.41 -4.78
C ASP A 14 0.18 -3.14 -5.20
N LEU A 15 0.05 -4.14 -6.06
CA LEU A 15 1.16 -4.97 -6.52
C LEU A 15 1.72 -4.50 -7.86
N ASP A 16 0.96 -4.67 -8.94
CA ASP A 16 1.39 -4.37 -10.29
C ASP A 16 1.70 -2.89 -10.47
N ASN A 17 2.85 -2.61 -11.09
CA ASN A 17 3.40 -1.26 -11.29
C ASN A 17 3.49 -0.37 -10.03
N THR A 18 3.34 -0.96 -8.84
CA THR A 18 3.32 -0.26 -7.55
C THR A 18 4.36 -0.83 -6.61
N LEU A 19 4.15 -2.06 -6.12
CA LEU A 19 5.13 -2.76 -5.30
C LEU A 19 6.29 -3.25 -6.16
N TRP A 20 5.95 -3.91 -7.27
CA TRP A 20 6.89 -4.39 -8.25
C TRP A 20 6.68 -3.69 -9.60
N GLN A 21 7.71 -3.72 -10.43
CA GLN A 21 7.64 -3.22 -11.79
C GLN A 21 7.20 -4.35 -12.74
N GLY A 22 6.13 -4.08 -13.50
CA GLY A 22 5.51 -5.02 -14.44
C GLY A 22 4.11 -5.44 -13.99
N THR A 23 3.40 -6.11 -14.88
CA THR A 23 2.09 -6.71 -14.64
C THR A 23 2.22 -8.23 -14.66
N LEU A 24 1.96 -8.90 -13.53
CA LEU A 24 2.21 -10.34 -13.40
C LEU A 24 1.49 -11.18 -14.47
N LEU A 25 0.25 -10.84 -14.79
CA LEU A 25 -0.58 -11.55 -15.77
C LEU A 25 -0.12 -11.35 -17.23
N GLU A 26 0.52 -10.23 -17.55
CA GLU A 26 0.93 -9.89 -18.92
C GLU A 26 2.39 -10.23 -19.18
N ASP A 27 3.28 -9.90 -18.25
CA ASP A 27 4.72 -10.01 -18.42
C ASP A 27 5.27 -11.37 -17.94
N GLY A 28 4.56 -12.05 -17.02
CA GLY A 28 4.97 -13.31 -16.42
C GLY A 28 6.13 -13.22 -15.42
N GLU A 29 6.97 -12.18 -15.53
CA GLU A 29 7.99 -11.82 -14.55
C GLU A 29 7.88 -10.35 -14.13
N VAL A 30 8.02 -10.11 -12.82
CA VAL A 30 7.97 -8.76 -12.22
C VAL A 30 9.15 -8.55 -11.30
N THR A 31 9.68 -7.34 -11.21
CA THR A 31 10.88 -7.07 -10.40
C THR A 31 10.56 -6.15 -9.24
N LEU A 32 11.02 -6.50 -8.03
CA LEU A 32 10.92 -5.63 -6.87
C LEU A 32 12.06 -4.59 -6.92
N PRO A 33 11.77 -3.29 -7.04
CA PRO A 33 12.81 -2.28 -7.01
C PRO A 33 13.46 -2.22 -5.62
N ALA A 34 14.79 -2.13 -5.56
CA ALA A 34 15.53 -2.05 -4.30
C ALA A 34 15.12 -0.85 -3.41
N SER A 35 14.56 0.21 -4.00
CA SER A 35 13.99 1.34 -3.26
C SER A 35 12.71 0.96 -2.53
N VAL A 36 11.86 0.12 -3.12
CA VAL A 36 10.61 -0.36 -2.51
C VAL A 36 10.93 -1.37 -1.42
N GLU A 37 11.85 -2.32 -1.67
CA GLU A 37 12.30 -3.27 -0.65
C GLU A 37 12.84 -2.58 0.61
N LYS A 38 13.69 -1.55 0.43
CA LYS A 38 14.19 -0.73 1.55
C LYS A 38 13.06 -0.01 2.28
N LEU A 39 12.07 0.49 1.54
CA LEU A 39 10.92 1.17 2.11
C LEU A 39 10.06 0.21 2.94
N ILE A 40 9.81 -1.01 2.47
CA ILE A 40 9.09 -2.05 3.22
C ILE A 40 9.80 -2.32 4.56
N ALA A 41 11.12 -2.54 4.52
CA ALA A 41 11.90 -2.77 5.73
C ALA A 41 11.94 -1.55 6.67
N GLU A 42 12.00 -0.34 6.12
CA GLU A 42 11.98 0.91 6.90
C GLU A 42 10.64 1.09 7.62
N LEU A 43 9.52 0.82 6.95
CA LEU A 43 8.18 0.88 7.55
C LEU A 43 8.00 -0.14 8.66
N ASP A 44 8.45 -1.38 8.45
CA ASP A 44 8.41 -2.45 9.44
C ASP A 44 9.24 -2.10 10.69
N SER A 45 10.47 -1.59 10.50
CA SER A 45 11.34 -1.15 11.60
C SER A 45 10.73 -0.02 12.45
N ARG A 46 9.74 0.70 11.91
CA ARG A 46 9.00 1.77 12.57
C ARG A 46 7.69 1.30 13.21
N GLY A 47 7.34 0.03 13.06
CA GLY A 47 6.08 -0.54 13.53
C GLY A 47 4.88 -0.12 12.69
N ILE A 48 5.09 0.30 11.44
CA ILE A 48 4.00 0.56 10.49
C ILE A 48 3.67 -0.77 9.81
N LEU A 49 2.46 -1.28 10.04
CA LEU A 49 2.03 -2.54 9.45
C LEU A 49 1.83 -2.38 7.94
N GLN A 50 1.97 -3.47 7.21
CA GLN A 50 1.83 -3.46 5.77
C GLN A 50 0.84 -4.53 5.35
N SER A 51 0.07 -4.22 4.30
CA SER A 51 -0.93 -5.12 3.73
C SER A 51 -1.01 -4.93 2.22
N VAL A 52 -1.77 -5.77 1.53
CA VAL A 52 -1.92 -5.74 0.07
C VAL A 52 -3.41 -5.60 -0.26
N ALA A 53 -3.73 -4.71 -1.20
CA ALA A 53 -5.04 -4.64 -1.85
C ALA A 53 -4.83 -4.56 -3.37
N SER A 54 -4.91 -5.70 -4.05
CA SER A 54 -4.59 -5.79 -5.48
C SER A 54 -5.55 -6.67 -6.26
N LYS A 55 -5.76 -6.31 -7.53
CA LYS A 55 -6.61 -7.04 -8.47
C LYS A 55 -5.77 -8.07 -9.21
N ASN A 56 -5.61 -9.23 -8.60
CA ASN A 56 -4.79 -10.31 -9.12
C ASN A 56 -5.35 -11.69 -8.77
N ASP A 57 -4.75 -12.73 -9.35
CA ASP A 57 -4.90 -14.09 -8.85
C ASP A 57 -4.10 -14.24 -7.54
N HIS A 58 -4.80 -14.64 -6.46
CA HIS A 58 -4.22 -14.70 -5.13
C HIS A 58 -2.99 -15.61 -5.09
N ASP A 59 -3.09 -16.83 -5.63
CA ASP A 59 -2.05 -17.84 -5.50
C ASP A 59 -0.79 -17.45 -6.29
N GLN A 60 -0.97 -16.94 -7.51
CA GLN A 60 0.15 -16.44 -8.33
C GLN A 60 0.84 -15.24 -7.69
N ALA A 61 0.06 -14.26 -7.23
CA ALA A 61 0.61 -13.06 -6.61
C ALA A 61 1.32 -13.38 -5.29
N TRP A 62 0.74 -14.26 -4.48
CA TRP A 62 1.35 -14.68 -3.21
C TRP A 62 2.65 -15.44 -3.43
N GLN A 63 2.67 -16.40 -4.35
CA GLN A 63 3.89 -17.12 -4.72
C GLN A 63 4.98 -16.15 -5.21
N ARG A 64 4.60 -15.07 -5.91
CA ARG A 64 5.57 -14.06 -6.35
C ARG A 64 6.12 -13.25 -5.17
N LEU A 65 5.27 -12.85 -4.22
CA LEU A 65 5.72 -12.16 -2.99
C LEU A 65 6.68 -13.03 -2.17
N GLU A 66 6.45 -14.35 -2.11
CA GLU A 66 7.35 -15.30 -1.45
C GLU A 66 8.68 -15.42 -2.19
N ALA A 67 8.65 -15.53 -3.53
CA ALA A 67 9.86 -15.58 -4.35
C ALA A 67 10.70 -14.29 -4.26
N LEU A 68 10.05 -13.15 -4.04
CA LEU A 68 10.70 -11.85 -3.79
C LEU A 68 11.18 -11.67 -2.35
N GLY A 69 10.85 -12.59 -1.43
CA GLY A 69 11.29 -12.56 -0.03
C GLY A 69 10.61 -11.48 0.81
N VAL A 70 9.45 -10.98 0.40
CA VAL A 70 8.73 -9.89 1.10
C VAL A 70 7.35 -10.28 1.60
N ALA A 71 6.87 -11.49 1.32
CA ALA A 71 5.55 -11.96 1.75
C ALA A 71 5.30 -11.81 3.26
N GLU A 72 6.33 -12.03 4.09
CA GLU A 72 6.21 -11.97 5.56
C GLU A 72 5.87 -10.58 6.12
N TYR A 73 6.15 -9.51 5.37
CA TYR A 73 5.80 -8.14 5.77
C TYR A 73 4.31 -7.83 5.56
N PHE A 74 3.64 -8.57 4.68
CA PHE A 74 2.26 -8.28 4.30
C PHE A 74 1.27 -9.11 5.12
N LEU A 75 0.56 -8.41 5.99
CA LEU A 75 -0.46 -8.96 6.84
C LEU A 75 -1.85 -8.75 6.22
N LEU A 76 -2.73 -9.74 6.34
CA LEU A 76 -4.10 -9.70 5.82
C LEU A 76 -4.19 -9.31 4.32
N PRO A 77 -3.43 -9.95 3.42
CA PRO A 77 -3.48 -9.61 2.00
C PRO A 77 -4.88 -9.82 1.42
N ARG A 78 -5.40 -8.80 0.74
CA ARG A 78 -6.64 -8.84 -0.02
C ARG A 78 -6.30 -8.81 -1.50
N ILE A 79 -6.14 -10.00 -2.08
CA ILE A 79 -5.83 -10.18 -3.49
C ILE A 79 -7.04 -10.82 -4.17
N GLY A 80 -7.66 -10.09 -5.09
CA GLY A 80 -8.83 -10.57 -5.81
C GLY A 80 -9.50 -9.48 -6.65
N TRP A 81 -10.55 -9.86 -7.36
CA TRP A 81 -11.20 -9.01 -8.37
C TRP A 81 -12.24 -8.02 -7.83
N GLY A 82 -12.34 -7.89 -6.50
CA GLY A 82 -13.27 -6.99 -5.84
C GLY A 82 -12.82 -5.51 -5.88
N PRO A 83 -13.67 -4.59 -5.39
CA PRO A 83 -13.30 -3.19 -5.21
C PRO A 83 -12.13 -3.04 -4.23
N LYS A 84 -11.20 -2.12 -4.51
CA LYS A 84 -10.06 -1.87 -3.61
C LYS A 84 -10.51 -1.15 -2.34
N SER A 85 -11.53 -0.29 -2.41
CA SER A 85 -12.11 0.31 -1.20
C SER A 85 -12.67 -0.73 -0.22
N ASP A 86 -13.31 -1.80 -0.71
CA ASP A 86 -13.79 -2.87 0.16
C ASP A 86 -12.63 -3.62 0.82
N SER A 87 -11.60 -3.94 0.04
CA SER A 87 -10.37 -4.57 0.54
C SER A 87 -9.72 -3.73 1.65
N VAL A 88 -9.54 -2.42 1.44
CA VAL A 88 -8.97 -1.50 2.44
C VAL A 88 -9.85 -1.42 3.69
N ARG A 89 -11.17 -1.41 3.53
CA ARG A 89 -12.11 -1.37 4.65
C ARG A 89 -12.04 -2.64 5.50
N GLU A 90 -11.97 -3.81 4.86
CA GLU A 90 -11.82 -5.10 5.53
C GLU A 90 -10.50 -5.16 6.31
N ILE A 91 -9.38 -4.80 5.68
CA ILE A 91 -8.06 -4.73 6.33
C ILE A 91 -8.10 -3.84 7.57
N ALA A 92 -8.69 -2.64 7.46
CA ALA A 92 -8.81 -1.72 8.58
C ALA A 92 -9.65 -2.32 9.72
N ALA A 93 -10.77 -2.98 9.40
CA ALA A 93 -11.66 -3.59 10.37
C ALA A 93 -10.99 -4.75 11.12
N GLU A 94 -10.25 -5.60 10.42
CA GLU A 94 -9.55 -6.74 11.03
C GLU A 94 -8.38 -6.31 11.93
N PHE A 95 -7.64 -5.26 11.57
CA PHE A 95 -6.65 -4.66 12.46
C PHE A 95 -7.27 -3.84 13.61
N GLY A 96 -8.57 -3.53 13.53
CA GLY A 96 -9.23 -2.61 14.46
C GLY A 96 -8.72 -1.17 14.34
N PHE A 97 -8.29 -0.76 13.15
CA PHE A 97 -7.75 0.57 12.86
C PHE A 97 -8.83 1.51 12.34
N ALA A 98 -8.71 2.80 12.71
CA ALA A 98 -9.51 3.84 12.10
C ALA A 98 -9.01 4.10 10.67
N LEU A 99 -9.92 4.33 9.72
CA LEU A 99 -9.59 4.57 8.31
C LEU A 99 -8.62 5.74 8.12
N GLY A 100 -8.73 6.79 8.94
CA GLY A 100 -7.79 7.93 8.95
C GLY A 100 -6.34 7.59 9.35
N THR A 101 -6.07 6.36 9.79
CA THR A 101 -4.73 5.83 10.08
C THR A 101 -4.23 4.86 9.01
N ILE A 102 -4.99 4.66 7.93
CA ILE A 102 -4.62 3.82 6.80
C ILE A 102 -4.14 4.71 5.65
N ALA A 103 -3.08 4.28 5.01
CA ALA A 103 -2.64 4.81 3.72
C ALA A 103 -2.73 3.71 2.66
N PHE A 104 -2.98 4.12 1.42
CA PHE A 104 -3.12 3.26 0.26
C PHE A 104 -2.20 3.76 -0.86
N VAL A 105 -1.44 2.87 -1.49
CA VAL A 105 -0.53 3.19 -2.59
C VAL A 105 -0.93 2.41 -3.82
N ASP A 106 -1.07 3.11 -4.94
CA ASP A 106 -1.48 2.53 -6.22
C ASP A 106 -1.03 3.45 -7.37
N ASP A 107 -0.56 2.90 -8.48
CA ASP A 107 -0.13 3.66 -9.65
C ASP A 107 -1.33 4.20 -10.45
N GLN A 108 -2.45 3.48 -10.46
CA GLN A 108 -3.65 3.80 -11.23
C GLN A 108 -4.49 4.89 -10.56
N PRO A 109 -4.66 6.06 -11.21
CA PRO A 109 -5.46 7.15 -10.65
C PRO A 109 -6.92 6.78 -10.40
N ALA A 110 -7.48 5.86 -11.19
CA ALA A 110 -8.85 5.41 -11.05
C ALA A 110 -9.07 4.64 -9.75
N GLU A 111 -8.16 3.72 -9.40
CA GLU A 111 -8.23 2.94 -8.16
C GLU A 111 -8.06 3.83 -6.93
N ARG A 112 -7.12 4.78 -6.97
CA ARG A 112 -6.99 5.78 -5.89
C ARG A 112 -8.25 6.64 -5.73
N ALA A 113 -8.84 7.08 -6.84
CA ALA A 113 -10.07 7.87 -6.80
C ALA A 113 -11.25 7.07 -6.24
N GLU A 114 -11.35 5.78 -6.58
CA GLU A 114 -12.36 4.86 -6.04
C GLU A 114 -12.22 4.71 -4.52
N VAL A 115 -11.02 4.41 -4.03
CA VAL A 115 -10.73 4.34 -2.59
C VAL A 115 -11.06 5.66 -1.90
N GLN A 116 -10.61 6.79 -2.44
CA GLN A 116 -10.84 8.10 -1.84
C GLN A 116 -12.33 8.49 -1.83
N PHE A 117 -13.10 8.08 -2.84
CA PHE A 117 -14.53 8.35 -2.93
C PHE A 117 -15.32 7.57 -1.87
N HIS A 118 -14.99 6.30 -1.67
CA HIS A 118 -15.67 5.43 -0.71
C HIS A 118 -15.13 5.54 0.72
N LEU A 119 -13.86 5.93 0.88
CA LEU A 119 -13.13 6.01 2.14
C LEU A 119 -12.37 7.36 2.21
N PRO A 120 -13.06 8.50 2.39
CA PRO A 120 -12.44 9.82 2.31
C PRO A 120 -11.37 10.09 3.38
N GLU A 121 -11.33 9.28 4.45
CA GLU A 121 -10.33 9.37 5.51
C GLU A 121 -9.02 8.68 5.14
N VAL A 122 -9.04 7.72 4.22
CA VAL A 122 -7.84 6.99 3.78
C VAL A 122 -6.98 7.92 2.94
N ARG A 123 -5.66 7.89 3.18
CA ARG A 123 -4.70 8.68 2.41
C ARG A 123 -4.24 7.88 1.22
N THR A 124 -4.37 8.42 0.01
CA THR A 124 -3.87 7.77 -1.20
C THR A 124 -2.56 8.40 -1.66
N TYR A 125 -1.62 7.56 -2.13
CA TYR A 125 -0.33 7.98 -2.67
C TYR A 125 -0.08 7.31 -4.01
N THR A 126 0.69 7.97 -4.89
CA THR A 126 1.32 7.29 -6.03
C THR A 126 2.58 6.58 -5.56
N PRO A 127 3.08 5.55 -6.28
CA PRO A 127 4.34 4.88 -5.93
C PRO A 127 5.52 5.87 -5.79
N SER A 128 5.56 6.87 -6.67
CA SER A 128 6.57 7.94 -6.69
C SER A 128 6.44 8.98 -5.58
N SER A 129 5.28 9.09 -4.94
CA SER A 129 5.01 10.06 -3.87
C SER A 129 4.83 9.42 -2.50
N CYS A 130 4.97 8.10 -2.39
CA CYS A 130 4.85 7.38 -1.14
C CYS A 130 5.97 7.83 -0.18
N PRO A 131 5.64 8.53 0.92
CA PRO A 131 6.64 9.01 1.83
C PRO A 131 7.11 7.86 2.73
N ALA A 132 8.42 7.75 2.95
CA ALA A 132 8.96 6.80 3.94
C ALA A 132 8.46 7.08 5.37
N SER A 133 8.00 8.30 5.61
CA SER A 133 7.29 8.71 6.81
C SER A 133 5.97 9.39 6.41
N PRO A 134 4.83 8.69 6.47
CA PRO A 134 3.52 9.28 6.24
C PRO A 134 3.03 10.18 7.40
N THR A 135 3.90 10.50 8.37
CA THR A 135 3.64 11.60 9.29
C THR A 135 3.73 12.92 8.54
N GLY A 136 2.68 13.75 8.64
CA GLY A 136 2.59 15.02 7.93
C GLY A 136 3.71 15.98 8.32
N ARG A 137 4.85 15.90 7.63
CA ARG A 137 5.85 16.97 7.52
C ARG A 137 6.51 16.89 6.16
N SER A 138 5.94 17.62 5.21
CA SER A 138 6.72 18.18 4.12
C SER A 138 7.67 19.21 4.74
N SER A 139 8.90 18.78 5.03
CA SER A 139 10.02 19.72 5.15
C SER A 139 10.66 19.85 3.78
N ALA A 140 9.98 20.56 2.88
CA ALA A 140 10.68 21.26 1.82
C ALA A 140 11.52 22.37 2.48
N ARG A 141 12.79 22.06 2.77
CA ARG A 141 13.82 23.05 3.07
C ARG A 141 14.92 22.90 2.03
N THR A 142 14.61 23.31 0.80
CA THR A 142 15.65 23.59 -0.19
C THR A 142 16.16 25.00 0.09
N SER A 143 17.48 25.10 0.25
CA SER A 143 18.22 26.35 0.45
C SER A 143 18.32 27.16 -0.84
#